data_AF-A0ABD3AAP1-F1
#
_entry.id   AF-A0ABD3AAP1-F1
#
_cell.length_a   1.000
_cell.length_b   1.000
_cell.length_c   1.000
_cell.angle_alpha   90.00
_cell.angle_beta   90.00
_cell.angle_gamma   90.00
#
_symmetry.space_group_name_H-M   'P 1'
#
loop_
_entity.id
_entity.type
_entity.pdbx_description
1 polymer ?
#
loop_
_entity_poly.entity_id
_entity_poly.type
_entity_poly.pdbx_seq_one_letter_code
_entity_poly.pdbx_strand_id
1 'polypeptide(L)'
;MGCASEMQSKLPVIEFTKENLDPNFNSWISTRENVELFDLPIETKVLDTSEYPGHGFLGQQPLVPLYETLGIENATTPHGVHKFTNLMWPNGNDSFCESIRKYSELVGEFDQIVMRMVSESYGTEKDYETILGSMTYLLKLFKYRGPKEHEKKVGLSPHTDK
;
A
#
# COMPACT_ATOMS: atom_id res chain seq x y z
N MET A 1 9.28 44.10 -25.99
CA MET A 1 9.73 43.58 -24.68
C MET A 1 8.55 42.84 -24.08
N GLY A 2 8.51 41.51 -24.21
CA GLY A 2 7.44 40.68 -23.67
C GLY A 2 7.81 40.22 -22.27
N CYS A 3 7.02 40.60 -21.27
CA CYS A 3 7.18 40.11 -19.90
C CYS A 3 6.73 38.65 -19.87
N ALA A 4 7.66 37.72 -19.73
CA ALA A 4 7.34 36.38 -19.26
C ALA A 4 6.97 36.50 -17.79
N SER A 5 5.68 36.50 -17.47
CA SER A 5 5.23 36.27 -16.11
C SER A 5 5.60 34.83 -15.75
N GLU A 6 6.59 34.64 -14.88
CA GLU A 6 6.83 33.36 -14.23
C GLU A 6 5.54 32.95 -13.51
N MET A 7 4.81 32.01 -14.10
CA MET A 7 3.66 31.39 -13.46
C MET A 7 4.21 30.51 -12.35
N GLN A 8 4.25 31.06 -11.14
CA GLN A 8 4.62 30.29 -9.96
C GLN A 8 3.53 29.23 -9.75
N SER A 9 3.83 27.98 -10.09
CA SER A 9 2.90 26.86 -9.92
C SER A 9 2.63 26.70 -8.42
N LYS A 10 1.47 27.19 -7.99
CA LYS A 10 1.00 27.04 -6.62
C LYS A 10 0.54 25.59 -6.47
N LEU A 11 1.29 24.79 -5.73
CA LEU A 11 0.89 23.41 -5.41
C LEU A 11 -0.50 23.44 -4.75
N PRO A 12 -1.43 22.58 -5.18
CA PRO A 12 -2.74 22.50 -4.54
C PRO A 12 -2.55 22.02 -3.09
N VAL A 13 -3.10 22.79 -2.14
CA VAL A 13 -3.20 22.36 -0.74
C VAL A 13 -4.48 21.54 -0.63
N ILE A 14 -4.33 20.26 -0.29
CA ILE A 14 -5.45 19.33 -0.15
C ILE A 14 -5.69 19.10 1.35
N GLU A 15 -6.88 19.50 1.81
CA GLU A 15 -7.32 19.28 3.18
C GLU A 15 -8.31 18.11 3.19
N PHE A 16 -7.97 17.03 3.89
CA PHE A 16 -8.74 15.80 3.88
C PHE A 16 -9.76 15.80 5.02
N THR A 17 -11.05 15.99 4.69
CA THR A 17 -12.16 15.97 5.65
C THR A 17 -13.08 14.75 5.48
N LYS A 18 -12.67 13.71 4.73
CA LYS A 18 -13.46 12.48 4.57
C LYS A 18 -13.35 11.63 5.84
N GLU A 19 -14.48 11.40 6.51
CA GLU A 19 -14.62 10.50 7.67
C GLU A 19 -14.03 9.10 7.41
N ASN A 20 -14.08 8.61 6.17
CA ASN A 20 -13.55 7.29 5.79
C ASN A 20 -12.02 7.19 5.75
N LEU A 21 -11.28 8.29 5.87
CA LEU A 21 -9.81 8.25 5.93
C LEU A 21 -9.28 8.48 7.35
N ASP A 22 -10.15 8.55 8.36
CA ASP A 22 -9.74 8.61 9.75
C ASP A 22 -9.26 7.21 10.19
N PRO A 23 -7.96 7.00 10.47
CA PRO A 23 -7.45 5.72 10.94
C PRO A 23 -7.97 5.34 12.33
N ASN A 24 -8.66 6.25 13.03
CA ASN A 24 -9.34 5.98 14.31
C ASN A 24 -10.75 5.43 14.13
N PHE A 25 -11.26 5.29 12.90
CA PHE A 25 -12.56 4.69 12.67
C PHE A 25 -12.52 3.18 12.99
N ASN A 26 -13.62 2.65 13.54
CA ASN A 26 -13.69 1.26 14.05
C ASN A 26 -13.32 0.20 13.01
N SER A 27 -13.50 0.48 11.71
CA SER A 27 -13.09 -0.41 10.63
C SER A 27 -11.57 -0.59 10.55
N TRP A 28 -10.77 0.42 10.88
CA TRP A 28 -9.30 0.35 10.87
C TRP A 28 -8.77 -0.46 12.04
N ILE A 29 -9.30 -0.23 13.24
CA ILE A 29 -8.92 -0.98 14.44
C ILE A 29 -9.34 -2.44 14.30
N SER A 30 -10.57 -2.70 13.86
CA SER A 30 -11.03 -4.06 13.57
C SER A 30 -10.19 -4.74 12.48
N THR A 31 -9.85 -4.05 11.38
CA THR A 31 -8.95 -4.60 10.36
C THR A 31 -7.59 -4.94 10.97
N ARG A 32 -6.99 -4.03 11.73
CA ARG A 32 -5.71 -4.27 12.43
C ARG A 32 -5.76 -5.46 13.39
N GLU A 33 -6.83 -5.59 14.17
CA GLU A 33 -7.00 -6.67 15.16
C GLU A 33 -7.29 -8.02 14.50
N ASN A 34 -7.95 -8.04 13.34
CA ASN A 34 -8.25 -9.25 12.58
C ASN A 34 -7.14 -9.66 11.59
N VAL A 35 -6.11 -8.84 11.40
CA VAL A 35 -4.96 -9.18 10.54
C VAL A 35 -3.99 -10.04 11.36
N GLU A 36 -4.36 -11.30 11.57
CA GLU A 36 -3.46 -12.39 12.01
C GLU A 36 -2.45 -12.79 10.92
N LEU A 37 -2.41 -12.05 9.80
CA LEU A 37 -1.58 -12.33 8.62
C LEU A 37 -0.12 -12.61 8.98
N PHE A 38 0.46 -11.84 9.90
CA PHE A 38 1.86 -12.01 10.28
C PHE A 38 2.10 -13.09 11.34
N ASP A 39 1.04 -13.60 11.95
CA ASP A 39 1.08 -14.71 12.90
C ASP A 39 0.93 -16.06 12.18
N LEU A 40 0.64 -16.04 10.87
CA LEU A 40 0.73 -17.22 10.01
C LEU A 40 2.13 -17.86 10.05
N PRO A 41 2.21 -19.20 9.87
CA PRO A 41 3.48 -19.91 9.75
C PRO A 41 4.37 -19.30 8.67
N ILE A 42 5.69 -19.33 8.87
CA ILE A 42 6.61 -18.81 7.87
C ILE A 42 6.49 -19.55 6.54
N GLU A 43 6.22 -20.84 6.58
CA GLU A 43 6.04 -21.72 5.43
C GLU A 43 4.87 -21.25 4.55
N THR A 44 3.88 -20.58 5.13
CA THR A 44 2.78 -19.93 4.40
C THR A 44 3.21 -18.58 3.84
N LYS A 45 3.86 -17.74 4.66
CA LYS A 45 4.27 -16.39 4.26
C LYS A 45 5.27 -16.39 3.09
N VAL A 46 6.23 -17.33 3.07
CA VAL A 46 7.22 -17.45 1.98
C VAL A 46 6.61 -17.83 0.62
N LEU A 47 5.35 -18.26 0.58
CA LEU A 47 4.63 -18.50 -0.68
C LEU A 47 4.24 -17.20 -1.37
N ASP A 48 4.18 -16.09 -0.64
CA ASP A 48 4.00 -14.75 -1.22
C ASP A 48 5.26 -14.36 -2.01
N THR A 49 5.26 -14.76 -3.28
CA THR A 49 6.34 -14.50 -4.23
C THR A 49 5.82 -13.63 -5.37
N SER A 50 6.71 -12.84 -5.95
CA SER A 50 6.40 -11.98 -7.08
C SER A 50 7.56 -11.98 -8.06
N GLU A 51 7.24 -11.77 -9.35
CA GLU A 51 8.22 -11.52 -10.40
C GLU A 51 8.91 -10.16 -10.21
N TYR A 52 8.26 -9.23 -9.49
CA TYR A 52 8.77 -7.91 -9.19
C TYR A 52 9.54 -7.90 -7.86
N PRO A 53 10.82 -7.52 -7.85
CA PRO A 53 11.63 -7.52 -6.64
C PRO A 53 11.01 -6.72 -5.49
N GLY A 54 10.83 -7.36 -4.34
CA GLY A 54 10.33 -6.74 -3.12
C GLY A 54 8.81 -6.52 -3.08
N HIS A 55 8.05 -7.15 -3.98
CA HIS A 55 6.58 -7.16 -3.94
C HIS A 55 6.01 -8.28 -3.05
N GLY A 56 6.72 -9.39 -2.88
CA GLY A 56 6.28 -10.50 -2.01
C GLY A 56 6.84 -10.44 -0.59
N PHE A 57 6.87 -11.58 0.08
CA PHE A 57 7.37 -11.73 1.43
C PHE A 57 8.84 -11.34 1.54
N LEU A 58 9.14 -10.49 2.52
CA LEU A 58 10.51 -10.27 3.00
C LEU A 58 10.46 -10.22 4.51
N GLY A 59 11.17 -11.14 5.14
CA GLY A 59 11.29 -11.24 6.58
C GLY A 59 12.49 -12.10 6.97
N GLN A 60 12.85 -12.08 8.26
CA GLN A 60 13.95 -12.87 8.83
C GLN A 60 15.33 -12.63 8.20
N GLN A 61 15.54 -11.47 7.59
CA GLN A 61 16.84 -11.10 7.02
C GLN A 61 17.76 -10.54 8.13
N PRO A 62 19.02 -11.00 8.23
CA PRO A 62 19.96 -10.45 9.22
C PRO A 62 20.20 -8.94 9.11
N LEU A 63 20.02 -8.38 7.90
CA LEU A 63 20.17 -6.95 7.62
C LEU A 63 18.99 -6.11 8.13
N VAL A 64 17.79 -6.69 8.19
CA VAL A 64 16.54 -6.02 8.61
C VAL A 64 15.77 -6.93 9.60
N PRO A 65 16.35 -7.25 10.78
CA PRO A 65 15.84 -8.30 11.66
C PRO A 65 14.52 -7.96 12.35
N LEU A 66 14.08 -6.71 12.27
CA LEU A 66 12.88 -6.19 12.93
C LEU A 66 11.68 -6.07 12.00
N TYR A 67 11.85 -6.40 10.72
CA TYR A 67 10.91 -6.07 9.65
C TYR A 67 10.43 -7.32 8.93
N GLU A 68 9.11 -7.42 8.79
CA GLU A 68 8.44 -8.34 7.90
C GLU A 68 7.50 -7.57 6.98
N THR A 69 7.44 -7.97 5.72
CA THR A 69 6.49 -7.45 4.73
C THR A 69 5.87 -8.57 3.93
N LEU A 70 4.63 -8.35 3.50
CA LEU A 70 3.89 -9.13 2.52
C LEU A 70 3.26 -8.15 1.53
N GLY A 71 2.95 -8.57 0.31
CA GLY A 71 2.35 -7.69 -0.68
C GLY A 71 1.21 -8.32 -1.46
N ILE A 72 0.21 -7.49 -1.74
CA ILE A 72 -0.97 -7.87 -2.53
C ILE A 72 -0.89 -7.13 -3.85
N GLU A 73 -0.58 -7.86 -4.92
CA GLU A 73 -0.61 -7.31 -6.27
C GLU A 73 -2.06 -7.13 -6.76
N ASN A 74 -2.30 -6.06 -7.50
CA ASN A 74 -3.64 -5.69 -7.99
C ASN A 74 -4.67 -5.66 -6.85
N ALA A 75 -4.30 -5.04 -5.72
CA ALA A 75 -5.08 -5.05 -4.48
C ALA A 75 -6.46 -4.37 -4.61
N THR A 76 -6.64 -3.52 -5.61
CA THR A 76 -7.94 -2.90 -5.96
C THR A 76 -8.84 -3.81 -6.79
N THR A 77 -8.42 -5.04 -7.10
CA THR A 77 -9.20 -5.99 -7.90
C THR A 77 -9.64 -7.18 -7.04
N PRO A 78 -10.86 -7.72 -7.25
CA PRO A 78 -11.28 -8.94 -6.59
C PRO A 78 -10.29 -10.09 -6.82
N HIS A 79 -9.79 -10.22 -8.05
CA HIS A 79 -8.84 -11.29 -8.40
C HIS A 79 -7.55 -11.21 -7.58
N GLY A 80 -6.92 -10.04 -7.48
CA GLY A 80 -5.67 -9.86 -6.72
C GLY A 80 -5.83 -10.20 -5.24
N VAL A 81 -6.90 -9.69 -4.63
CA VAL A 81 -7.17 -9.94 -3.20
C VAL A 81 -7.56 -11.40 -2.93
N HIS A 82 -8.38 -12.01 -3.78
CA HIS A 82 -8.73 -13.43 -3.63
C HIS A 82 -7.52 -14.34 -3.84
N LYS A 83 -6.66 -14.04 -4.82
CA LYS A 83 -5.41 -14.79 -5.06
C LYS A 83 -4.55 -14.78 -3.80
N PHE A 84 -4.30 -13.61 -3.22
CA PHE A 84 -3.51 -13.49 -2.00
C PHE A 84 -4.18 -14.17 -0.81
N THR A 85 -5.48 -13.96 -0.61
CA THR A 85 -6.21 -14.54 0.54
C THR A 85 -6.19 -16.07 0.47
N ASN A 86 -6.45 -16.67 -0.69
CA ASN A 86 -6.45 -18.12 -0.85
C ASN A 86 -5.05 -18.73 -0.67
N LEU A 87 -4.00 -17.96 -0.99
CA LEU A 87 -2.61 -18.36 -0.76
C LEU A 87 -2.29 -18.42 0.75
N MET A 88 -2.73 -17.41 1.50
CA MET A 88 -2.47 -17.30 2.94
C MET A 88 -3.41 -18.19 3.78
N TRP A 89 -4.67 -18.33 3.36
CA TRP A 89 -5.69 -19.15 3.99
C TRP A 89 -6.39 -20.04 2.96
N PRO A 90 -5.86 -21.25 2.67
CA PRO A 90 -6.47 -22.17 1.72
C PRO A 90 -7.90 -22.61 2.08
N ASN A 91 -8.29 -22.49 3.36
CA ASN A 91 -9.64 -22.78 3.85
C ASN A 91 -10.58 -21.56 3.85
N GLY A 92 -10.13 -20.44 3.28
CA GLY A 92 -10.87 -19.18 3.22
C GLY A 92 -10.63 -18.25 4.40
N ASN A 93 -10.78 -16.95 4.15
CA ASN A 93 -10.81 -15.89 5.14
C ASN A 93 -11.55 -14.68 4.56
N ASP A 94 -12.86 -14.82 4.43
CA ASP A 94 -13.72 -13.82 3.75
C ASP A 94 -13.66 -12.46 4.44
N SER A 95 -13.56 -12.45 5.78
CA SER A 95 -13.45 -11.21 6.56
C SER A 95 -12.18 -10.42 6.20
N PHE A 96 -11.02 -11.10 6.14
CA PHE A 96 -9.77 -10.47 5.70
C PHE A 96 -9.88 -9.99 4.25
N CYS A 97 -10.37 -10.85 3.36
CA CYS A 97 -10.51 -10.56 1.92
C CYS A 97 -11.38 -9.32 1.68
N GLU A 98 -12.54 -9.23 2.33
CA GLU A 98 -13.43 -8.09 2.18
C GLU A 98 -12.82 -6.80 2.76
N SER A 99 -12.20 -6.89 3.94
CA SER A 99 -11.63 -5.74 4.63
C SER A 99 -10.47 -5.16 3.82
N ILE A 100 -9.57 -6.01 3.34
CA ILE A 100 -8.39 -5.57 2.59
C ILE A 100 -8.77 -5.04 1.20
N ARG A 101 -9.80 -5.59 0.56
CA ARG A 101 -10.33 -5.05 -0.71
C ARG A 101 -10.91 -3.66 -0.51
N LYS A 102 -11.80 -3.48 0.48
CA LYS A 102 -12.42 -2.16 0.78
C LYS A 102 -11.35 -1.12 1.09
N TYR A 103 -10.34 -1.48 1.89
CA TYR A 103 -9.20 -0.62 2.18
C TYR A 103 -8.45 -0.24 0.90
N SER A 104 -8.10 -1.22 0.07
CA SER A 104 -7.32 -1.00 -1.16
C SER A 104 -8.07 -0.13 -2.16
N GLU A 105 -9.37 -0.36 -2.35
CA GLU A 105 -10.25 0.45 -3.21
C GLU A 105 -10.31 1.90 -2.72
N LEU A 106 -10.52 2.11 -1.43
CA LEU A 106 -10.56 3.45 -0.84
C LEU A 106 -9.25 4.22 -1.05
N VAL A 107 -8.11 3.59 -0.79
CA VAL A 107 -6.78 4.21 -0.97
C VAL A 107 -6.47 4.41 -2.46
N GLY A 108 -6.89 3.49 -3.32
CA GLY A 108 -6.76 3.62 -4.77
C GLY A 108 -7.58 4.79 -5.33
N GLU A 109 -8.85 4.93 -4.93
CA GLU A 109 -9.68 6.08 -5.30
C GLU A 109 -9.06 7.40 -4.84
N PHE A 110 -8.49 7.40 -3.63
CA PHE A 110 -7.80 8.55 -3.08
C PHE A 110 -6.59 8.97 -3.92
N ASP A 111 -5.72 8.02 -4.24
CA ASP A 111 -4.58 8.22 -5.14
C ASP A 111 -5.04 8.82 -6.48
N GLN A 112 -6.12 8.29 -7.06
CA GLN A 112 -6.65 8.78 -8.33
C GLN A 112 -7.15 10.23 -8.26
N ILE A 113 -7.76 10.63 -7.15
CA ILE A 113 -8.19 12.02 -6.94
C ILE A 113 -6.97 12.93 -6.86
N VAL A 114 -5.97 12.58 -6.06
CA VAL A 114 -4.75 13.37 -5.90
C VAL A 114 -4.01 13.49 -7.23
N MET A 115 -3.83 12.39 -7.95
CA MET A 115 -3.12 12.37 -9.24
C MET A 115 -3.87 13.18 -10.31
N ARG A 116 -5.20 13.17 -10.31
CA ARG A 116 -6.01 14.03 -11.17
C ARG A 116 -5.78 15.51 -10.86
N MET A 117 -5.87 15.90 -9.58
CA MET A 117 -5.65 17.29 -9.15
C MET A 117 -4.25 17.79 -9.48
N VAL A 118 -3.23 16.95 -9.29
CA VAL A 118 -1.85 17.26 -9.67
C VAL A 118 -1.77 17.44 -11.19
N SER A 119 -2.30 16.51 -11.98
CA SER A 119 -2.26 16.58 -13.44
C SER A 119 -2.95 17.83 -13.99
N GLU A 120 -4.09 18.22 -13.42
CA GLU A 120 -4.79 19.48 -13.73
C GLU A 120 -3.92 20.71 -13.43
N SER A 121 -3.21 20.71 -12.29
CA SER A 121 -2.31 21.81 -11.93
C SER A 121 -1.13 22.01 -12.87
N TYR A 122 -0.73 20.95 -13.60
CA TYR A 122 0.35 20.97 -14.59
C TYR A 122 -0.17 21.01 -16.05
N GLY A 123 -1.48 20.94 -16.29
CA GLY A 123 -2.08 20.91 -17.62
C GLY A 123 -1.82 19.62 -18.41
N THR A 124 -1.71 18.47 -17.72
CA THR A 124 -1.38 17.15 -18.30
C THR A 124 -2.52 16.15 -18.12
N GLU A 125 -3.77 16.61 -18.09
CA GLU A 125 -4.94 15.79 -17.78
C GLU A 125 -5.15 14.65 -18.79
N LYS A 126 -4.84 14.90 -20.07
CA LYS A 126 -4.95 13.89 -21.14
C LYS A 126 -3.98 12.73 -20.94
N ASP A 127 -2.78 13.03 -20.46
CA ASP A 127 -1.76 12.01 -20.19
C ASP A 127 -2.17 11.17 -18.97
N TYR A 128 -2.78 11.81 -17.96
CA TYR A 128 -3.26 11.13 -16.78
C TYR A 128 -4.34 10.08 -17.07
N GLU A 129 -5.32 10.35 -17.93
CA GLU A 129 -6.32 9.34 -18.30
C GLU A 129 -5.70 8.10 -18.96
N THR A 130 -4.61 8.29 -19.71
CA THR A 130 -3.83 7.18 -20.30
C THR A 130 -3.09 6.40 -19.20
N ILE A 131 -2.46 7.11 -18.25
CA ILE A 131 -1.76 6.51 -17.11
C ILE A 131 -2.73 5.69 -16.26
N LEU A 132 -3.89 6.26 -15.92
CA LEU A 132 -4.92 5.63 -15.11
C LEU A 132 -5.35 4.27 -15.68
N GLY A 133 -5.52 4.18 -17.01
CA GLY A 133 -5.89 2.93 -17.67
C GLY A 133 -4.83 1.82 -17.59
N SER A 134 -3.58 2.17 -17.25
CA SER A 134 -2.46 1.23 -17.08
C SER A 134 -2.03 1.04 -15.62
N MET A 135 -2.68 1.74 -14.69
CA MET A 135 -2.28 1.79 -13.29
C MET A 135 -2.62 0.48 -12.57
N THR A 136 -1.68 -0.02 -11.80
CA THR A 136 -1.88 -1.18 -10.92
C THR A 136 -1.49 -0.80 -9.50
N TYR A 137 -2.18 -1.38 -8.52
CA TYR A 137 -1.99 -1.07 -7.12
C TYR A 137 -1.40 -2.26 -6.38
N LEU A 138 -0.19 -2.08 -5.85
CA LEU A 138 0.43 -2.98 -4.89
C LEU A 138 0.14 -2.48 -3.48
N LEU A 139 -0.55 -3.27 -2.67
CA LEU A 139 -0.67 -3.00 -1.24
C LEU A 139 0.41 -3.76 -0.47
N LYS A 140 1.33 -3.04 0.19
CA LYS A 140 2.30 -3.65 1.10
C LYS A 140 1.80 -3.58 2.54
N LEU A 141 1.84 -4.72 3.23
CA LEU A 141 1.61 -4.82 4.66
C LEU A 141 2.95 -4.96 5.37
N PHE A 142 3.12 -4.26 6.48
CA PHE A 142 4.37 -4.27 7.24
C PHE A 142 4.13 -4.64 8.70
N LYS A 143 5.02 -5.46 9.27
CA LYS A 143 5.14 -5.69 10.72
C LYS A 143 6.53 -5.30 11.18
N TYR A 144 6.57 -4.41 12.16
CA TYR A 144 7.79 -4.03 12.87
C TYR A 144 7.72 -4.57 14.29
N ARG A 145 8.79 -5.23 14.74
CA ARG A 145 8.93 -5.65 16.14
C ARG A 145 9.96 -4.80 16.87
N GLY A 146 9.84 -4.75 18.19
CA GLY A 146 10.88 -4.18 19.04
C GLY A 146 12.21 -4.94 18.91
N PRO A 147 13.35 -4.25 18.99
CA PRO A 147 14.65 -4.90 19.06
C PRO A 147 14.80 -5.66 20.39
N LYS A 148 15.40 -6.87 20.32
CA LYS A 148 15.86 -7.59 21.52
C LYS A 148 17.20 -7.04 21.99
N GLU A 149 17.63 -7.46 23.18
CA GLU A 149 18.98 -7.11 23.68
C GLU A 149 20.05 -7.51 22.64
N HIS A 150 20.97 -6.58 22.36
CA HIS A 150 22.06 -6.73 21.39
C HIS A 150 21.68 -6.85 19.91
N GLU A 151 20.41 -6.66 19.53
CA GLU A 151 20.02 -6.58 18.12
C GLU A 151 20.22 -5.16 17.53
N LYS A 152 20.48 -5.10 16.22
CA LYS A 152 20.50 -3.83 15.49
C LYS A 152 19.10 -3.21 15.52
N LYS A 153 19.02 -1.92 15.83
CA LYS A 153 17.78 -1.13 15.80
C LYS A 153 17.44 -0.65 14.39
N VAL A 154 17.43 -1.56 13.43
CA VAL A 154 17.18 -1.25 12.01
C VAL A 154 15.96 -2.05 11.57
N GLY A 155 14.89 -1.32 11.23
CA GLY A 155 13.68 -1.88 10.61
C GLY A 155 13.88 -2.00 9.11
N LEU A 156 13.89 -0.86 8.41
CA LEU A 156 14.13 -0.78 6.97
C LEU A 156 15.19 0.28 6.69
N SER A 157 16.07 0.03 5.71
CA SER A 157 17.10 1.00 5.32
C SER A 157 16.47 2.24 4.67
N PRO A 158 17.13 3.42 4.73
CA PRO A 158 16.69 4.60 3.99
C PRO A 158 16.51 4.29 2.49
N HIS A 159 15.35 4.64 1.93
CA HIS A 159 15.00 4.39 0.54
C HIS A 159 13.94 5.41 0.07
N THR A 160 13.66 5.40 -1.23
CA THR A 160 12.50 6.03 -1.83
C THR A 160 11.61 4.94 -2.41
N ASP A 161 10.30 5.13 -2.32
CA ASP A 161 9.36 4.31 -3.09
C ASP A 161 9.53 4.57 -4.60
N LYS A 162 9.08 3.61 -5.41
CA LYS A 162 9.13 3.67 -6.87
C LYS A 162 7.76 3.87 -7.47
#